data_AF-A0A7V5X1S2-F1
#
_entry.id   AF-A0A7V5X1S2-F1
#
_cell.length_a   1.000
_cell.length_b   1.000
_cell.length_c   1.000
_cell.angle_alpha   90.00
_cell.angle_beta   90.00
_cell.angle_gamma   90.00
#
_symmetry.space_group_name_H-M   'P 1'
#
loop_
_entity.id
_entity.type
_entity.pdbx_description
1 polymer ?
#
loop_
_entity_poly.entity_id
_entity_poly.type
_entity_poly.pdbx_seq_one_letter_code
_entity_poly.pdbx_strand_id
1 'polypeptide(L)'
;ENTTLVPGQGDEAYAPTTLKRSANTTVTVKDGSTMVIGGLIGDTLTLGKSRVPLLSRIPILGYLFMSSSRDRDTTNLYIFLTPYIIDTDEKVEDLYQDKYRELKGVEERMREGKAIENPKP
;
A
#
# COMPACT_ATOMS: atom_id res chain seq x y z
N GLU A 1 -22.45 13.50 -16.63
CA GLU A 1 -21.85 14.37 -17.65
C GLU A 1 -21.15 13.48 -18.67
N ASN A 2 -21.46 13.65 -19.96
CA ASN A 2 -20.96 12.84 -21.07
C ASN A 2 -19.73 13.51 -21.69
N THR A 3 -18.69 12.73 -21.98
CA THR A 3 -17.66 13.15 -22.95
C THR A 3 -17.18 11.95 -23.75
N THR A 4 -17.54 11.94 -25.03
CA THR A 4 -17.02 11.02 -26.04
C THR A 4 -15.73 11.62 -26.60
N LEU A 5 -14.66 10.83 -26.67
CA LEU A 5 -13.36 11.27 -27.22
C LEU A 5 -13.17 10.65 -28.61
N VAL A 6 -12.92 11.51 -29.60
CA VAL A 6 -12.52 11.12 -30.97
C VAL A 6 -11.01 10.83 -30.96
N PRO A 7 -10.53 9.70 -31.51
CA PRO A 7 -9.11 9.40 -31.50
C PRO A 7 -8.40 10.09 -32.67
N GLY A 8 -7.54 11.06 -32.34
CA GLY A 8 -6.43 11.51 -33.17
C GLY A 8 -5.18 10.70 -32.81
N GLN A 9 -4.49 10.19 -33.82
CA GLN A 9 -3.32 9.33 -33.74
C GLN A 9 -2.10 10.11 -33.18
N GLY A 10 -1.64 9.76 -31.97
CA GLY A 10 -0.40 10.29 -31.38
C GLY A 10 -0.30 10.04 -29.86
N ASP A 11 0.80 9.43 -29.43
CA ASP A 11 1.16 9.05 -28.06
C ASP A 11 1.27 10.24 -27.09
N GLU A 12 0.23 10.57 -26.33
CA GLU A 12 0.33 11.58 -25.26
C GLU A 12 -0.54 11.22 -24.04
N ALA A 13 0.07 10.62 -23.02
CA ALA A 13 -0.57 10.40 -21.73
C ALA A 13 -0.46 11.65 -20.84
N TYR A 14 -1.31 12.66 -21.07
CA TYR A 14 -1.35 13.90 -20.28
C TYR A 14 -2.01 13.78 -18.89
N ALA A 15 -2.40 12.58 -18.45
CA ALA A 15 -3.03 12.37 -17.15
C ALA A 15 -2.19 11.42 -16.28
N PRO A 16 -1.91 11.76 -15.01
CA PRO A 16 -1.17 10.87 -14.11
C PRO A 16 -1.96 9.59 -13.84
N THR A 17 -1.33 8.44 -14.07
CA THR A 17 -1.88 7.14 -13.71
C THR A 17 -1.85 6.99 -12.18
N THR A 18 -3.02 6.97 -11.54
CA THR A 18 -3.13 6.80 -10.08
C THR A 18 -3.63 5.40 -9.74
N LEU A 19 -2.92 4.70 -8.87
CA LEU A 19 -3.37 3.42 -8.34
C LEU A 19 -4.36 3.66 -7.19
N LYS A 20 -5.66 3.46 -7.44
CA LYS A 20 -6.72 3.57 -6.42
C LYS A 20 -7.17 2.18 -5.98
N ARG A 21 -7.25 1.97 -4.66
CA ARG A 21 -7.87 0.78 -4.05
C ARG A 21 -9.17 1.21 -3.38
N SER A 22 -10.31 0.69 -3.84
CA SER A 22 -11.64 1.02 -3.29
C SER A 22 -12.47 -0.24 -3.05
N ALA A 23 -13.17 -0.30 -1.91
CA ALA A 23 -14.07 -1.37 -1.54
C ALA A 23 -15.36 -0.80 -0.93
N ASN A 24 -16.52 -1.26 -1.37
CA ASN A 24 -17.83 -0.94 -0.80
C ASN A 24 -18.36 -2.20 -0.11
N THR A 25 -18.58 -2.14 1.20
CA THR A 25 -19.00 -3.31 2.00
C THR A 25 -20.04 -2.90 3.03
N THR A 26 -20.97 -3.80 3.33
CA THR A 26 -21.96 -3.65 4.40
C THR A 26 -21.68 -4.74 5.44
N VAL A 27 -21.37 -4.34 6.67
CA VAL A 27 -20.97 -5.27 7.74
C VAL A 27 -21.75 -4.98 9.02
N THR A 28 -22.09 -6.04 9.77
CA THR A 28 -22.67 -5.93 11.11
C THR A 28 -21.58 -6.24 12.13
N VAL A 29 -21.27 -5.29 12.99
CA VAL A 29 -20.16 -5.35 13.94
C VAL A 29 -20.66 -5.08 15.35
N LYS A 30 -19.98 -5.66 16.34
CA LYS A 30 -20.23 -5.40 17.76
C LYS A 30 -19.44 -4.18 18.21
N ASP A 31 -19.99 -3.45 19.17
CA ASP A 31 -19.34 -2.32 19.80
C ASP A 31 -17.96 -2.69 20.38
N GLY A 32 -16.98 -1.81 20.21
CA GLY A 32 -15.61 -1.94 20.73
C GLY A 32 -14.76 -3.07 20.13
N SER A 33 -15.30 -3.88 19.21
CA SER A 33 -14.58 -5.03 18.65
C SER A 33 -13.92 -4.68 17.32
N THR A 34 -12.60 -4.83 17.23
CA THR A 34 -11.85 -4.63 15.97
C THR A 34 -12.08 -5.79 15.02
N MET A 35 -12.45 -5.49 13.77
CA MET A 35 -12.68 -6.48 12.71
C MET A 35 -11.95 -6.10 11.41
N VAL A 36 -11.54 -7.11 10.64
CA VAL A 36 -11.05 -6.95 9.26
C VAL A 36 -12.24 -6.80 8.31
N ILE A 37 -12.33 -5.66 7.63
CA ILE A 37 -13.37 -5.41 6.62
C ILE A 37 -12.92 -5.86 5.24
N GLY A 38 -11.62 -5.84 4.98
CA GLY A 38 -11.09 -6.25 3.70
C GLY A 38 -9.57 -6.26 3.65
N GLY A 39 -9.04 -6.66 2.49
CA GLY A 39 -7.62 -6.70 2.22
C GLY A 39 -7.34 -7.07 0.78
N LEU A 40 -6.09 -6.85 0.35
CA LEU A 40 -5.57 -7.28 -0.94
C LEU A 40 -4.24 -7.99 -0.71
N ILE A 41 -4.15 -9.22 -1.20
CA ILE A 41 -2.89 -9.95 -1.30
C ILE A 41 -2.59 -10.10 -2.80
N GLY A 42 -1.51 -9.48 -3.25
CA GLY A 42 -1.04 -9.57 -4.63
C GLY A 42 0.35 -10.20 -4.68
N ASP A 43 0.57 -11.12 -5.61
CA ASP A 43 1.88 -11.68 -5.93
C ASP A 43 2.12 -11.53 -7.44
N THR A 44 3.13 -10.75 -7.81
CA THR A 44 3.53 -10.53 -9.20
C THR A 44 4.87 -11.21 -9.42
N LEU A 45 4.94 -12.15 -10.37
CA LEU A 45 6.18 -12.81 -10.78
C LEU A 45 6.58 -12.37 -12.19
N THR A 46 7.69 -11.66 -12.31
CA THR A 46 8.28 -11.23 -13.58
C THR A 46 9.48 -12.10 -13.91
N LEU A 47 9.44 -12.75 -15.08
CA LEU A 47 10.55 -13.58 -15.59
C LEU A 47 11.13 -12.92 -16.84
N GLY A 48 12.36 -12.41 -16.75
CA GLY A 48 13.12 -11.91 -17.89
C GLY A 48 14.09 -12.98 -18.38
N LYS A 49 14.11 -13.26 -19.68
CA LYS A 49 15.13 -14.13 -20.28
C LYS A 49 15.68 -13.50 -21.55
N SER A 50 16.92 -13.04 -21.48
CA SER A 50 17.67 -12.52 -22.61
C SER A 50 18.76 -13.52 -23.00
N ARG A 51 18.94 -13.77 -24.30
CA ARG A 51 20.00 -14.66 -24.79
C ARG A 51 20.46 -14.23 -26.16
N VAL A 52 21.75 -14.41 -26.43
CA VAL A 52 22.30 -14.19 -27.77
C VAL A 52 21.94 -15.38 -28.66
N PRO A 53 21.27 -15.18 -29.82
CA PRO A 53 21.01 -16.25 -30.78
C PRO A 53 22.34 -16.82 -31.31
N LEU A 54 22.38 -18.12 -31.61
CA LEU A 54 23.58 -18.96 -31.83
C LEU A 54 24.47 -19.22 -30.60
N LEU A 55 25.05 -18.19 -29.98
CA LEU A 55 26.05 -18.38 -28.90
C LEU A 55 25.47 -19.06 -27.65
N SER A 56 24.18 -18.84 -27.36
CA SER A 56 23.49 -19.47 -26.23
C SER A 56 23.28 -21.00 -26.35
N ARG A 57 23.54 -21.59 -27.53
CA ARG A 57 23.36 -23.04 -27.78
C ARG A 57 24.67 -23.84 -27.65
N ILE A 58 25.80 -23.18 -27.45
CA ILE A 58 27.10 -23.85 -27.33
C ILE A 58 27.12 -24.58 -25.97
N PRO A 59 27.27 -25.92 -25.94
CA PRO A 59 27.45 -26.63 -24.68
C PRO A 59 28.69 -26.07 -23.96
N ILE A 60 28.63 -25.95 -22.63
CA ILE A 60 29.69 -25.38 -21.76
C ILE A 60 29.72 -23.84 -21.73
N LEU A 61 29.63 -23.14 -22.86
CA LEU A 61 29.77 -21.67 -22.91
C LEU A 61 28.44 -20.88 -22.96
N GLY A 62 27.33 -21.54 -23.28
CA GLY A 62 26.04 -20.86 -23.48
C GLY A 62 25.51 -20.07 -22.29
N TYR A 63 25.93 -20.41 -21.06
CA TYR A 63 25.52 -19.70 -19.83
C TYR A 63 26.10 -18.29 -19.72
N LEU A 64 27.30 -18.02 -20.27
CA LEU A 64 27.91 -16.69 -20.27
C LEU A 64 27.19 -15.71 -21.23
N PHE A 65 26.42 -16.24 -22.19
CA PHE A 65 25.72 -15.46 -23.22
C PHE A 65 24.19 -15.45 -23.02
N MET A 66 23.72 -15.84 -21.83
CA MET A 66 22.33 -15.70 -21.42
C MET A 66 22.24 -14.95 -20.09
N SER A 67 21.20 -14.13 -19.96
CA SER A 67 20.82 -13.47 -18.73
C SER A 67 19.38 -13.87 -18.40
N SER A 68 19.15 -14.27 -17.16
CA SER A 68 17.82 -14.52 -16.63
C SER A 68 17.61 -13.58 -15.45
N SER A 69 16.52 -12.82 -15.46
CA SER A 69 16.04 -12.09 -14.29
C SER A 69 14.77 -12.74 -13.76
N ARG A 70 14.60 -12.71 -12.45
CA ARG A 70 13.41 -13.19 -11.76
C ARG A 70 13.10 -12.21 -10.65
N ASP A 71 12.01 -11.48 -10.82
CA ASP A 71 11.54 -10.49 -9.87
C ASP A 71 10.19 -10.96 -9.32
N ARG A 72 10.03 -10.89 -7.99
CA ARG A 72 8.80 -11.26 -7.30
C ARG A 72 8.39 -10.13 -6.39
N ASP A 73 7.23 -9.54 -6.64
CA ASP A 73 6.66 -8.47 -5.85
C ASP A 73 5.43 -8.95 -5.10
N THR A 74 5.50 -8.98 -3.78
CA THR A 74 4.37 -9.34 -2.90
C THR A 74 3.82 -8.08 -2.23
N THR A 75 2.52 -7.83 -2.41
CA THR A 75 1.81 -6.70 -1.79
C THR A 75 0.72 -7.23 -0.86
N ASN A 76 0.79 -6.87 0.42
CA ASN A 76 -0.24 -7.18 1.42
C ASN A 76 -0.88 -5.89 1.93
N LEU A 77 -2.21 -5.85 1.92
CA LEU A 77 -3.01 -4.75 2.45
C LEU A 77 -4.15 -5.32 3.29
N TYR A 78 -4.36 -4.75 4.48
CA TYR A 78 -5.48 -5.06 5.35
C TYR A 78 -6.16 -3.76 5.79
N ILE A 79 -7.48 -3.81 5.90
CA ILE A 79 -8.31 -2.70 6.39
C ILE A 79 -9.05 -3.17 7.63
N PHE A 80 -8.78 -2.49 8.74
CA PHE A 80 -9.40 -2.75 10.04
C PHE A 80 -10.36 -1.63 10.39
N LEU A 81 -11.41 -1.97 11.15
CA LEU A 81 -12.33 -1.01 11.74
C LEU A 81 -12.64 -1.43 13.18
N THR A 82 -12.72 -0.45 14.07
CA THR A 82 -13.20 -0.62 15.44
C THR A 82 -14.34 0.38 15.66
N PRO A 83 -15.60 -0.07 15.72
CA PRO A 83 -16.73 0.80 16.00
C PRO A 83 -16.80 1.13 17.50
N TYR A 84 -17.33 2.32 17.82
CA TYR A 84 -17.65 2.73 19.19
C TYR A 84 -19.06 3.35 19.20
N ILE A 85 -19.93 2.85 20.06
CA ILE A 85 -21.28 3.39 20.29
C ILE A 85 -21.18 4.40 21.43
N ILE A 86 -21.62 5.62 21.17
CA ILE A 86 -21.66 6.69 22.15
C ILE A 86 -23.11 7.12 22.33
N ASP A 87 -23.61 6.96 23.55
CA ASP A 87 -25.00 7.18 23.94
C ASP A 87 -25.17 8.35 24.92
N THR A 88 -24.07 8.90 25.46
CA THR A 88 -24.09 10.03 26.40
C THR A 88 -22.96 11.02 26.13
N ASP A 89 -23.21 12.30 26.46
CA ASP A 89 -22.21 13.37 26.30
C ASP A 89 -20.98 13.18 27.21
N GLU A 90 -21.16 12.55 28.38
CA GLU A 90 -20.05 12.21 29.29
C GLU A 90 -19.05 11.25 28.63
N LYS A 91 -19.54 10.19 27.98
CA LYS A 91 -18.68 9.23 27.26
C LYS A 91 -17.97 9.86 26.07
N VAL A 92 -18.57 10.87 25.43
CA VAL A 92 -17.93 11.63 24.36
C VAL A 92 -16.69 12.36 24.88
N GLU A 93 -16.83 13.05 26.01
CA GLU A 93 -15.73 13.78 26.62
C GLU A 93 -14.61 12.84 27.07
N ASP A 94 -14.95 11.73 27.74
CA ASP A 94 -13.97 10.72 28.16
C ASP A 94 -13.18 10.17 26.96
N LEU A 95 -13.87 9.83 25.86
CA LEU A 95 -13.23 9.35 24.64
C LEU A 95 -12.29 10.39 24.03
N TYR A 96 -12.68 11.67 24.01
CA TYR A 96 -11.82 12.73 23.52
C TYR A 96 -10.57 12.87 24.37
N GLN A 97 -10.72 12.90 25.70
CA GLN A 97 -9.60 13.05 26.62
C GLN A 97 -8.60 11.89 26.51
N ASP A 98 -9.10 10.66 26.39
CA ASP A 98 -8.26 9.48 26.18
C ASP A 98 -7.50 9.58 24.85
N LYS A 99 -8.17 10.02 23.77
CA LYS A 99 -7.52 10.21 22.46
C LYS A 99 -6.49 11.34 22.47
N TYR A 100 -6.76 12.45 23.14
CA TYR A 100 -5.78 13.53 23.29
C TYR A 100 -4.55 13.08 24.07
N ARG A 101 -4.72 12.27 25.11
CA ARG A 101 -3.61 11.71 25.89
C ARG A 101 -2.78 10.74 25.05
N GLU A 102 -3.44 9.87 24.28
CA GLU A 102 -2.79 8.94 23.35
C GLU A 102 -1.95 9.70 22.31
N LEU A 103 -2.52 10.72 21.67
CA LEU A 103 -1.84 11.52 20.64
C LEU A 103 -0.62 12.26 21.20
N LYS A 104 -0.74 12.89 22.37
CA LYS A 104 0.41 13.55 23.04
C LYS A 104 1.53 12.55 23.33
N GLY A 105 1.19 11.36 23.84
CA GLY A 105 2.18 10.32 24.10
C GLY A 105 2.81 9.73 22.83
N VAL A 106 2.09 9.71 21.69
CA VAL A 106 2.68 9.34 20.40
C VAL A 106 3.64 10.42 19.91
N GLU A 107 3.24 11.69 20.00
CA GLU A 107 4.05 12.81 19.53
C GLU A 107 5.34 12.97 20.32
N GLU A 108 5.29 12.77 21.64
CA GLU A 108 6.47 12.74 22.50
C GLU A 108 7.43 11.62 22.09
N ARG A 109 6.93 10.39 21.92
CA ARG A 109 7.75 9.26 21.46
C ARG A 109 8.35 9.46 20.06
N MET A 110 7.59 10.09 19.15
CA MET A 110 8.08 10.44 17.82
C MET A 110 9.14 11.55 17.88
N ARG A 111 8.97 12.53 18.77
CA ARG A 111 9.92 13.63 18.98
C ARG A 111 11.21 13.13 19.64
N GLU A 112 11.09 12.23 20.61
CA GLU A 112 12.21 11.53 21.22
C GLU A 112 12.95 10.70 20.18
N GLY A 113 12.24 9.87 19.40
CA GLY A 113 12.82 9.08 18.30
C GLY A 113 13.57 9.93 17.26
N LYS A 114 13.01 11.09 16.87
CA LYS A 114 13.69 12.04 15.97
C LYS A 114 14.87 12.75 16.62
N ALA A 115 14.86 12.97 17.94
CA ALA A 115 15.98 13.58 18.65
C ALA A 115 17.18 12.63 18.75
N ILE A 116 16.97 11.31 18.65
CA ILE A 116 18.04 10.30 18.55
C ILE A 116 18.59 10.21 17.12
N GLU A 117 17.75 10.41 16.10
CA GLU A 117 18.15 10.34 14.69
C GLU A 117 18.85 11.62 14.20
N ASN A 118 18.50 12.79 14.75
CA ASN A 118 19.04 14.07 14.29
C ASN A 118 19.36 15.00 15.48
N PRO A 119 20.51 14.81 16.16
CA PRO A 119 20.96 15.76 17.17
C PRO A 119 21.20 17.12 16.50
N LYS A 120 20.62 18.18 17.05
CA LYS A 120 20.95 19.56 16.66
C LYS A 120 22.47 19.76 16.82
N PRO A 121 23.13 20.50 15.91
CA PRO A 121 24.55 20.81 16.03
C PRO A 121 24.84 21.58 17.33
#